data_AF-A0A832MG10-F1
#
_entry.id   AF-A0A832MG10-F1
#
_cell.length_a   1.000
_cell.length_b   1.000
_cell.length_c   1.000
_cell.angle_alpha   90.00
_cell.angle_beta   90.00
_cell.angle_gamma   90.00
#
_symmetry.space_group_name_H-M   'P 1'
#
loop_
_entity.id
_entity.type
_entity.pdbx_description
1 polymer ?
#
loop_
_entity_poly.entity_id
_entity_poly.type
_entity_poly.pdbx_seq_one_letter_code
_entity_poly.pdbx_strand_id
1 'polypeptide(L)'
;EAEMLKAAQAQNFELAAKLRDMLSDLRQTTRPITRYHRTPANLPLAINPDADLAELAKLLNLPAPPDWIEGFDISNISGTLAVASLVVFKRGRPDRSNYRRYQIKSVEGQDDFAAMAEAVRRRYTRLLNEAQARGEKPLEQGSGCLPNLILVDGGKGQLNAACAELEKLGLAFIPVIGLAKEFEEIYRPGSAEPLRWPHTTGALKLLQRIRDESHRVANTYNAQLRLRKISESILDEFPGIGERRKAALLKKFGSVQRLRMATVEQIAAVPGFGGKMAEALKAFLEARSSD
;
A
#
# COMPACT_ATOMS: atom_id res chain seq x y z
N GLU A 1 5.86 -30.52 19.01
CA GLU A 1 6.96 -30.63 20.01
C GLU A 1 6.97 -32.01 20.66
N ALA A 2 5.81 -32.51 21.12
CA ALA A 2 5.67 -33.89 21.64
C ALA A 2 6.15 -34.98 20.66
N GLU A 3 5.84 -34.87 19.37
CA GLU A 3 6.28 -35.84 18.35
C GLU A 3 7.80 -35.82 18.11
N MET A 4 8.42 -34.64 18.16
CA MET A 4 9.88 -34.47 18.05
C MET A 4 10.60 -35.13 19.23
N LEU A 5 10.08 -34.94 20.46
CA LEU A 5 10.62 -35.55 21.67
C LEU A 5 10.47 -37.08 21.65
N LYS A 6 9.34 -37.59 21.15
CA LYS A 6 9.10 -39.03 20.97
C LYS A 6 10.07 -39.64 19.94
N ALA A 7 10.35 -38.94 18.84
CA ALA A 7 11.32 -39.37 17.83
C ALA A 7 12.76 -39.38 18.38
N ALA A 8 13.12 -38.38 19.20
CA ALA A 8 14.42 -38.32 19.86
C ALA A 8 14.62 -39.44 20.90
N GLN A 9 13.59 -39.76 21.69
CA GLN A 9 13.61 -40.87 22.65
C GLN A 9 13.73 -42.24 21.94
N ALA A 10 13.17 -42.36 20.74
CA ALA A 10 13.29 -43.55 19.90
C ALA A 10 14.60 -43.63 19.10
N GLN A 11 15.59 -42.76 19.38
CA GLN A 11 16.87 -42.66 18.66
C GLN A 11 16.74 -42.43 17.13
N ASN A 12 15.58 -41.94 16.68
CA ASN A 12 15.37 -41.59 15.28
C ASN A 12 15.75 -40.12 15.04
N PHE A 13 17.07 -39.88 14.99
CA PHE A 13 17.64 -38.54 14.96
C PHE A 13 17.33 -37.76 13.67
N GLU A 14 17.16 -38.44 12.53
CA GLU A 14 16.77 -37.78 11.27
C GLU A 14 15.35 -37.22 11.33
N LEU A 15 14.41 -38.01 11.86
CA LEU A 15 13.02 -37.58 12.02
C LEU A 15 12.90 -36.46 13.05
N ALA A 16 13.65 -36.56 14.16
CA ALA A 16 13.71 -35.51 15.17
C ALA A 16 14.28 -34.19 14.60
N ALA A 17 15.31 -34.25 13.76
CA ALA A 17 15.88 -33.07 13.10
C ALA A 17 14.86 -32.41 12.14
N LYS A 18 14.18 -33.19 11.30
CA LYS A 18 13.13 -32.67 10.40
C LYS A 18 11.99 -32.00 11.17
N LEU A 19 11.54 -32.62 12.26
CA LEU A 19 10.48 -32.08 13.11
C LEU A 19 10.91 -30.81 13.84
N ARG A 20 12.18 -30.73 14.26
CA ARG A 20 12.78 -29.52 14.86
C ARG A 20 12.81 -28.36 13.86
N ASP A 21 13.27 -28.62 12.65
CA ASP A 21 13.41 -27.59 11.61
C ASP A 21 12.01 -27.08 11.21
N MET A 22 11.04 -27.98 11.03
CA MET A 22 9.64 -27.61 10.79
C MET A 22 9.01 -26.82 11.95
N LEU A 23 9.38 -27.13 13.21
CA LEU A 23 8.97 -26.36 14.38
C LEU A 23 9.59 -24.96 14.41
N SER A 24 10.84 -24.82 13.96
CA SER A 24 11.51 -23.54 13.84
C SER A 24 10.81 -22.66 12.79
N ASP A 25 10.48 -23.24 11.64
CA ASP A 25 9.77 -22.55 10.55
C ASP A 25 8.35 -22.14 10.97
N LEU A 26 7.63 -23.04 11.66
CA LEU A 26 6.33 -22.73 12.26
C LEU A 26 6.44 -21.63 13.31
N ARG A 27 7.46 -21.66 14.18
CA ARG A 27 7.70 -20.59 15.17
C ARG A 27 8.08 -19.27 14.50
N GLN A 28 8.77 -19.27 13.37
CA GLN A 28 9.08 -18.05 12.62
C GLN A 28 7.85 -17.47 11.90
N THR A 29 7.00 -18.33 11.33
CA THR A 29 5.78 -17.91 10.63
C THR A 29 4.65 -17.50 11.57
N THR A 30 4.55 -18.13 12.74
CA THR A 30 3.56 -17.82 13.79
C THR A 30 4.06 -16.82 14.82
N ARG A 31 5.36 -16.44 14.77
CA ARG A 31 5.84 -15.30 15.56
C ARG A 31 4.92 -14.13 15.26
N PRO A 32 4.29 -13.52 16.27
CA PRO A 32 3.54 -12.31 16.04
C PRO A 32 4.48 -11.33 15.37
N ILE A 33 4.23 -11.04 14.08
CA ILE A 33 4.83 -9.91 13.37
C ILE A 33 4.69 -8.77 14.34
N THR A 34 5.84 -8.28 14.81
CA THR A 34 6.02 -7.29 15.87
C THR A 34 4.72 -6.57 16.14
N ARG A 35 4.08 -6.89 17.29
CA ARG A 35 3.09 -5.98 17.85
C ARG A 35 3.77 -4.63 17.80
N TYR A 36 3.26 -3.72 16.97
CA TYR A 36 3.52 -2.31 17.14
C TYR A 36 3.46 -2.10 18.64
N HIS A 37 4.55 -1.62 19.24
CA HIS A 37 4.42 -1.00 20.54
C HIS A 37 3.35 0.07 20.30
N ARG A 38 2.11 -0.22 20.73
CA ARG A 38 1.11 0.82 20.91
C ARG A 38 1.83 1.82 21.76
N THR A 39 2.12 2.97 21.17
CA THR A 39 2.78 4.07 21.84
C THR A 39 2.10 4.21 23.20
N PRO A 40 2.85 4.18 24.31
CA PRO A 40 2.25 4.24 25.64
C PRO A 40 1.31 5.45 25.71
N ALA A 41 0.14 5.26 26.34
CA ALA A 41 -0.97 6.21 26.38
C ALA A 41 -0.61 7.60 26.97
N ASN A 42 0.60 7.74 27.51
CA ASN A 42 1.12 8.95 28.16
C ASN A 42 2.27 9.61 27.38
N LEU A 43 2.30 9.53 26.03
CA LEU A 43 2.88 10.64 25.29
C LEU A 43 1.86 11.78 25.30
N PRO A 44 2.25 13.06 25.47
CA PRO A 44 1.31 14.15 25.35
C PRO A 44 0.74 14.11 23.93
N LEU A 45 -0.47 13.58 23.80
CA LEU A 45 -1.29 13.55 22.60
C LEU A 45 -1.92 14.92 22.35
N ALA A 46 -1.29 15.98 22.86
CA ALA A 46 -1.46 17.33 22.35
C ALA A 46 -0.76 17.37 20.99
N ILE A 47 -1.42 16.80 19.99
CA ILE A 47 -1.06 16.99 18.60
C ILE A 47 -1.14 18.50 18.36
N ASN A 48 0.00 19.15 18.16
CA ASN A 48 0.07 20.53 17.72
C ASN A 48 0.61 20.54 16.28
N PRO A 49 -0.28 20.40 15.27
CA PRO A 49 0.14 20.27 13.88
C PRO A 49 1.00 21.45 13.43
N ASP A 50 0.67 22.65 13.91
CA ASP A 50 1.36 23.88 13.50
C ASP A 50 2.79 23.91 14.08
N ALA A 51 2.98 23.49 15.34
CA ALA A 51 4.30 23.36 15.93
C ALA A 51 5.12 22.24 15.28
N ASP A 52 4.49 21.08 15.01
CA ASP A 52 5.15 19.94 14.34
C ASP A 52 5.63 20.33 12.93
N LEU A 53 4.82 21.09 12.19
CA LEU A 53 5.14 21.58 10.85
C LEU A 53 6.25 22.64 10.87
N ALA A 54 6.20 23.57 11.84
CA ALA A 54 7.25 24.57 12.02
C ALA A 54 8.59 23.93 12.40
N GLU A 55 8.56 22.94 13.29
CA GLU A 55 9.74 22.15 13.65
C GLU A 55 10.28 21.35 12.46
N LEU A 56 9.39 20.73 11.66
CA LEU A 56 9.76 20.00 10.45
C LEU A 56 10.46 20.90 9.42
N ALA A 57 9.93 22.10 9.17
CA ALA A 57 10.55 23.06 8.28
C ALA A 57 11.94 23.47 8.77
N LYS A 58 12.09 23.73 10.07
CA LYS A 58 13.39 24.07 10.66
C LYS A 58 14.42 22.94 10.52
N LEU A 59 14.03 21.70 10.82
CA LEU A 59 14.94 20.56 10.78
C LEU A 59 15.33 20.13 9.35
N LEU A 60 14.43 20.31 8.38
CA LEU A 60 14.69 20.04 6.97
C LEU A 60 15.22 21.26 6.20
N ASN A 61 15.37 22.41 6.86
CA ASN A 61 15.76 23.67 6.24
C ASN A 61 14.86 24.08 5.06
N LEU A 62 13.54 23.94 5.24
CA LEU A 62 12.53 24.36 4.28
C LEU A 62 12.25 25.87 4.42
N PRO A 63 11.88 26.57 3.33
CA PRO A 63 11.59 28.01 3.38
C PRO A 63 10.36 28.36 4.22
N ALA A 64 9.41 27.43 4.35
CA ALA A 64 8.19 27.59 5.13
C ALA A 64 7.69 26.21 5.65
N PRO A 65 6.84 26.21 6.70
CA PRO A 65 6.10 25.02 7.12
C PRO A 65 5.36 24.36 5.94
N PRO A 66 5.54 23.05 5.68
CA PRO A 66 4.94 22.40 4.52
C PRO A 66 3.45 22.10 4.77
N ASP A 67 2.57 23.00 4.32
CA ASP A 67 1.13 22.86 4.48
C ASP A 67 0.55 21.64 3.76
N TRP A 68 1.11 21.24 2.63
CA TRP A 68 0.68 20.07 1.86
C TRP A 68 1.83 19.06 1.72
N ILE A 69 1.65 17.90 2.35
CA ILE A 69 2.59 16.78 2.30
C ILE A 69 1.94 15.58 1.61
N GLU A 70 2.64 14.96 0.66
CA GLU A 70 2.22 13.71 0.03
C GLU A 70 3.11 12.55 0.48
N GLY A 71 2.50 11.47 0.97
CA GLY A 71 3.20 10.25 1.39
C GLY A 71 2.96 9.11 0.41
N PHE A 72 4.04 8.49 -0.07
CA PHE A 72 4.01 7.33 -0.96
C PHE A 72 4.47 6.07 -0.23
N ASP A 73 3.75 4.97 -0.42
CA ASP A 73 4.17 3.62 -0.02
C ASP A 73 4.02 2.66 -1.21
N ILE A 74 5.00 1.78 -1.41
CA ILE A 74 4.94 0.68 -2.36
C ILE A 74 4.73 -0.62 -1.62
N SER A 75 3.69 -1.33 -2.01
CA SER A 75 3.38 -2.64 -1.47
C SER A 75 3.23 -3.66 -2.59
N ASN A 76 3.94 -4.78 -2.45
CA ASN A 76 3.82 -5.92 -3.35
C ASN A 76 2.83 -6.95 -2.80
N ILE A 77 1.88 -7.35 -3.65
CA ILE A 77 0.92 -8.40 -3.35
C ILE A 77 1.43 -9.71 -3.95
N SER A 78 1.90 -10.61 -3.08
CA SER A 78 2.18 -12.02 -3.41
C SER A 78 3.06 -12.18 -4.67
N GLY A 79 4.02 -11.26 -4.88
CA GLY A 79 4.97 -11.28 -5.99
C GLY A 79 4.40 -11.03 -7.40
N THR A 80 3.10 -10.73 -7.56
CA THR A 80 2.46 -10.64 -8.88
C THR A 80 1.82 -9.29 -9.17
N LEU A 81 1.44 -8.50 -8.16
CA LEU A 81 0.84 -7.19 -8.35
C LEU A 81 1.50 -6.18 -7.42
N ALA A 82 2.19 -5.20 -8.00
CA ALA A 82 2.69 -4.04 -7.27
C ALA A 82 1.60 -2.97 -7.17
N VAL A 83 1.46 -2.37 -6.00
CA VAL A 83 0.55 -1.26 -5.75
C VAL A 83 1.31 -0.13 -5.08
N ALA A 84 1.12 1.08 -5.58
CA ALA A 84 1.48 2.29 -4.84
C ALA A 84 0.25 2.89 -4.15
N SER A 85 0.41 3.28 -2.89
CA SER A 85 -0.57 4.07 -2.17
C SER A 85 -0.04 5.49 -1.96
N LEU A 86 -0.94 6.47 -2.07
CA LEU A 86 -0.66 7.88 -1.85
C LEU A 86 -1.62 8.42 -0.80
N VAL A 87 -1.05 8.97 0.27
CA VAL A 87 -1.80 9.71 1.28
C VAL A 87 -1.46 11.18 1.19
N VAL A 88 -2.41 12.02 1.57
CA VAL A 88 -2.25 13.47 1.54
C VAL A 88 -2.48 13.99 2.94
N PHE A 89 -1.57 14.84 3.41
CA PHE A 89 -1.71 15.58 4.66
C PHE A 89 -1.77 17.07 4.32
N LYS A 90 -2.78 17.74 4.87
CA LYS A 90 -2.92 19.20 4.79
C LYS A 90 -2.91 19.78 6.20
N ARG A 91 -2.07 20.79 6.46
CA ARG A 91 -1.89 21.43 7.77
C ARG A 91 -1.69 20.38 8.88
N GLY A 92 -0.82 19.40 8.60
CA GLY A 92 -0.46 18.32 9.51
C GLY A 92 -1.58 17.30 9.80
N ARG A 93 -2.70 17.35 9.07
CA ARG A 93 -3.84 16.44 9.24
C ARG A 93 -4.11 15.62 7.98
N PRO A 94 -4.60 14.37 8.10
CA PRO A 94 -4.87 13.54 6.92
C PRO A 94 -6.06 14.06 6.10
N ASP A 95 -5.86 14.30 4.81
CA ASP A 95 -6.89 14.66 3.83
C ASP A 95 -7.28 13.43 2.99
N ARG A 96 -8.19 12.62 3.55
CA ARG A 96 -8.62 11.33 2.97
C ARG A 96 -9.27 11.47 1.59
N SER A 97 -9.87 12.62 1.28
CA SER A 97 -10.52 12.87 -0.01
C SER A 97 -9.52 12.86 -1.17
N ASN A 98 -8.26 13.19 -0.88
CA ASN A 98 -7.18 13.29 -1.84
C ASN A 98 -6.26 12.06 -1.87
N TYR A 99 -6.60 10.99 -1.16
CA TYR A 99 -5.86 9.73 -1.23
C TYR A 99 -5.99 9.10 -2.61
N ARG A 100 -4.92 8.48 -3.07
CA ARG A 100 -4.91 7.77 -4.36
C ARG A 100 -4.26 6.41 -4.20
N ARG A 101 -4.61 5.51 -5.11
CA ARG A 101 -4.07 4.15 -5.18
C ARG A 101 -3.77 3.88 -6.64
N TYR A 102 -2.59 3.36 -6.92
CA TYR A 102 -2.13 3.05 -8.27
C TYR A 102 -1.83 1.57 -8.33
N GLN A 103 -2.61 0.86 -9.15
CA GLN A 103 -2.18 -0.46 -9.61
C GLN A 103 -1.09 -0.24 -10.65
N ILE A 104 0.10 -0.75 -10.35
CA ILE A 104 1.28 -0.67 -11.21
C ILE A 104 1.12 -1.68 -12.34
N LYS A 105 1.35 -1.25 -13.56
CA LYS A 105 1.10 -2.06 -14.76
C LYS A 105 2.36 -2.33 -15.57
N SER A 106 3.37 -1.47 -15.47
CA SER A 106 4.54 -1.53 -16.35
C SER A 106 5.68 -2.41 -15.83
N VAL A 107 5.52 -3.06 -14.68
CA VAL A 107 6.57 -3.81 -14.01
C VAL A 107 6.16 -5.27 -13.89
N GLU A 108 6.89 -6.16 -14.56
CA GLU A 108 6.83 -7.60 -14.31
C GLU A 108 7.83 -7.94 -13.20
N GLY A 109 7.33 -8.40 -12.04
CA GLY A 109 8.15 -8.80 -10.90
C GLY A 109 8.18 -7.81 -9.73
N GLN A 110 9.16 -7.97 -8.83
CA GLN A 110 9.35 -7.15 -7.61
C GLN A 110 10.38 -6.04 -7.88
N ASP A 111 10.00 -5.03 -8.65
CA ASP A 111 10.81 -3.80 -8.80
C ASP A 111 10.08 -2.62 -8.17
N ASP A 112 10.37 -2.41 -6.88
CA ASP A 112 9.79 -1.32 -6.08
C ASP A 112 10.24 0.06 -6.56
N PHE A 113 11.42 0.16 -7.19
CA PHE A 113 11.93 1.43 -7.72
C PHE A 113 11.16 1.84 -8.97
N ALA A 114 10.95 0.91 -9.89
CA ALA A 114 10.13 1.15 -11.07
C ALA A 114 8.65 1.42 -10.70
N ALA A 115 8.11 0.71 -9.70
CA ALA A 115 6.78 0.96 -9.17
C ALA A 115 6.63 2.38 -8.58
N MET A 116 7.61 2.83 -7.78
CA MET A 116 7.66 4.19 -7.24
C MET A 116 7.74 5.22 -8.36
N ALA A 117 8.62 5.00 -9.34
CA ALA A 117 8.75 5.86 -10.50
C ALA A 117 7.42 5.99 -11.29
N GLU A 118 6.73 4.88 -11.56
CA GLU A 118 5.43 4.89 -12.25
C GLU A 118 4.37 5.69 -11.45
N ALA A 119 4.31 5.50 -10.14
CA ALA A 119 3.34 6.18 -9.27
C ALA A 119 3.56 7.70 -9.24
N VAL A 120 4.81 8.13 -9.05
CA VAL A 120 5.23 9.54 -9.07
C VAL A 120 4.89 10.15 -10.42
N ARG A 121 5.32 9.54 -11.52
CA ARG A 121 5.04 10.03 -12.88
C ARG A 121 3.53 10.23 -13.10
N ARG A 122 2.72 9.21 -12.80
CA ARG A 122 1.27 9.27 -13.00
C ARG A 122 0.59 10.33 -12.13
N ARG A 123 1.03 10.50 -10.87
CA ARG A 123 0.47 11.50 -9.96
C ARG A 123 0.75 12.91 -10.47
N TYR A 124 2.01 13.22 -10.75
CA TYR A 124 2.43 14.57 -11.06
C TYR A 124 2.10 14.99 -12.49
N THR A 125 2.17 14.09 -13.48
CA THR A 125 1.65 14.40 -14.82
C THR A 125 0.17 14.79 -14.77
N ARG A 126 -0.65 14.08 -13.97
CA ARG A 126 -2.06 14.45 -13.82
C ARG A 126 -2.24 15.80 -13.11
N LEU A 127 -1.49 16.07 -12.04
CA LEU A 127 -1.55 17.37 -11.35
C LEU A 127 -1.15 18.53 -12.26
N LEU A 128 -0.09 18.37 -13.06
CA LEU A 128 0.36 19.36 -14.04
C LEU A 128 -0.74 19.65 -15.07
N ASN A 129 -1.36 18.60 -15.63
CA ASN A 129 -2.44 18.75 -16.60
C ASN A 129 -3.68 19.44 -15.98
N GLU A 130 -4.05 19.09 -14.75
CA GLU A 130 -5.15 19.72 -14.02
C GLU A 130 -4.88 21.20 -13.74
N ALA A 131 -3.66 21.55 -13.34
CA ALA A 131 -3.25 22.94 -13.11
C ALA A 131 -3.26 23.75 -14.42
N GLN A 132 -2.70 23.19 -15.51
CA GLN A 132 -2.70 23.83 -16.82
C GLN A 132 -4.14 24.06 -17.33
N ALA A 133 -5.04 23.11 -17.13
CA ALA A 133 -6.46 23.26 -17.49
C ALA A 133 -7.16 24.36 -16.70
N ARG A 134 -6.71 24.65 -15.47
CA ARG A 134 -7.18 25.79 -14.65
C ARG A 134 -6.50 27.12 -15.00
N GLY A 135 -5.57 27.13 -15.95
CA GLY A 135 -4.76 28.30 -16.28
C GLY A 135 -3.70 28.66 -15.23
N GLU A 136 -3.41 27.73 -14.31
CA GLU A 136 -2.36 27.88 -13.30
C GLU A 136 -0.99 27.61 -13.94
N LYS A 137 0.06 28.17 -13.33
CA LYS A 137 1.46 27.91 -13.74
C LYS A 137 2.13 27.00 -12.72
N PRO A 138 2.00 25.67 -12.85
CA PRO A 138 2.41 24.75 -11.80
C PRO A 138 3.93 24.67 -11.59
N LEU A 139 4.72 25.07 -12.59
CA LEU A 139 6.18 25.09 -12.50
C LEU A 139 6.72 26.32 -11.73
N GLU A 140 5.87 27.31 -11.43
CA GLU A 140 6.25 28.42 -10.57
C GLU A 140 6.21 27.98 -9.09
N GLN A 141 7.31 28.21 -8.36
CA GLN A 141 7.37 27.93 -6.93
C GLN A 141 6.31 28.75 -6.19
N GLY A 142 5.52 28.10 -5.33
CA GLY A 142 4.46 28.77 -4.56
C GLY A 142 3.11 28.88 -5.30
N SER A 143 2.96 28.29 -6.48
CA SER A 143 1.68 28.22 -7.22
C SER A 143 0.54 27.52 -6.47
N GLY A 144 0.83 26.79 -5.37
CA GLY A 144 -0.16 26.14 -4.51
C GLY A 144 -0.84 24.92 -5.11
N CYS A 145 -0.53 24.55 -6.35
CA CYS A 145 -1.11 23.42 -7.07
C CYS A 145 -0.27 22.13 -6.98
N LEU A 146 0.86 22.18 -6.27
CA LEU A 146 1.78 21.07 -6.01
C LEU A 146 2.09 20.96 -4.51
N PRO A 147 2.49 19.77 -4.02
CA PRO A 147 2.85 19.60 -2.62
C PRO A 147 4.11 20.36 -2.23
N ASN A 148 4.19 20.73 -0.96
CA ASN A 148 5.36 21.40 -0.37
C ASN A 148 6.44 20.40 0.07
N LEU A 149 6.06 19.14 0.30
CA LEU A 149 6.97 18.07 0.69
C LEU A 149 6.43 16.72 0.21
N ILE A 150 7.33 15.86 -0.25
CA ILE A 150 7.02 14.49 -0.63
C ILE A 150 7.77 13.54 0.32
N LEU A 151 7.04 12.64 0.95
CA LEU A 151 7.58 11.57 1.79
C LEU A 151 7.48 10.24 1.05
N VAL A 152 8.61 9.55 0.90
CA VAL A 152 8.70 8.19 0.37
C VAL A 152 8.94 7.23 1.53
N ASP A 153 8.06 6.23 1.68
CA ASP A 153 8.20 5.15 2.67
C ASP A 153 9.23 4.12 2.17
N GLY A 154 10.51 4.49 2.27
CA GLY A 154 11.60 3.70 1.76
C GLY A 154 12.96 4.35 1.95
N GLY A 155 14.00 3.54 1.72
CA GLY A 155 15.38 3.99 1.77
C GLY A 155 15.82 4.74 0.51
N LYS A 156 17.14 4.91 0.37
CA LYS A 156 17.78 5.66 -0.73
C LYS A 156 17.34 5.25 -2.13
N GLY A 157 17.15 3.95 -2.38
CA GLY A 157 16.79 3.46 -3.72
C GLY A 157 15.44 4.00 -4.21
N GLN A 158 14.39 3.88 -3.39
CA GLN A 158 13.06 4.38 -3.72
C GLN A 158 13.03 5.91 -3.76
N LEU A 159 13.75 6.58 -2.86
CA LEU A 159 13.92 8.03 -2.88
C LEU A 159 14.54 8.52 -4.19
N ASN A 160 15.63 7.90 -4.62
CA ASN A 160 16.31 8.28 -5.87
C ASN A 160 15.42 8.03 -7.09
N ALA A 161 14.65 6.94 -7.10
CA ALA A 161 13.70 6.66 -8.18
C ALA A 161 12.60 7.75 -8.27
N ALA A 162 12.07 8.19 -7.14
CA ALA A 162 11.11 9.29 -7.08
C ALA A 162 11.73 10.62 -7.56
N CYS A 163 12.94 10.94 -7.11
CA CYS A 163 13.65 12.15 -7.52
C CYS A 163 13.93 12.18 -9.03
N ALA A 164 14.40 11.08 -9.60
CA ALA A 164 14.69 10.99 -11.03
C ALA A 164 13.45 11.23 -11.91
N GLU A 165 12.27 10.75 -11.49
CA GLU A 165 11.03 11.03 -12.23
C GLU A 165 10.54 12.46 -12.04
N LEU A 166 10.69 13.05 -10.85
CA LEU A 166 10.36 14.46 -10.62
C LEU A 166 11.25 15.38 -11.45
N GLU A 167 12.53 15.05 -11.60
CA GLU A 167 13.47 15.79 -12.45
C GLU A 167 13.03 15.78 -13.91
N LYS A 168 12.63 14.62 -14.46
CA LYS A 168 12.08 14.51 -15.82
C LYS A 168 10.82 15.35 -16.03
N LEU A 169 10.04 15.59 -14.98
CA LEU A 169 8.83 16.41 -15.01
C LEU A 169 9.11 17.90 -14.77
N GLY A 170 10.36 18.30 -14.54
CA GLY A 170 10.72 19.68 -14.19
C GLY A 170 10.32 20.08 -12.76
N LEU A 171 10.09 19.09 -11.88
CA LEU A 171 9.61 19.26 -10.51
C LEU A 171 10.69 19.04 -9.45
N ALA A 172 11.97 19.07 -9.85
CA ALA A 172 13.11 18.87 -8.94
C ALA A 172 13.18 19.91 -7.80
N PHE A 173 12.45 21.02 -7.90
CA PHE A 173 12.35 22.03 -6.84
C PHE A 173 11.50 21.59 -5.64
N ILE A 174 10.68 20.54 -5.77
CA ILE A 174 9.87 20.04 -4.66
C ILE A 174 10.76 19.25 -3.70
N PRO A 175 10.79 19.57 -2.41
CA PRO A 175 11.51 18.78 -1.41
C PRO A 175 10.97 17.34 -1.34
N VAL A 176 11.88 16.37 -1.38
CA VAL A 176 11.58 14.94 -1.24
C VAL A 176 12.44 14.35 -0.13
N ILE A 177 11.85 13.51 0.71
CA ILE A 177 12.56 12.76 1.75
C ILE A 177 12.14 11.29 1.74
N GLY A 178 13.07 10.41 2.08
CA GLY A 178 12.79 9.01 2.37
C GLY A 178 12.75 8.76 3.87
N LEU A 179 11.85 7.93 4.36
CA LEU A 179 11.83 7.48 5.75
C LEU A 179 11.99 5.96 5.81
N ALA A 180 13.13 5.48 6.31
CA ALA A 180 13.37 4.06 6.45
C ALA A 180 12.88 3.52 7.80
N LYS A 181 12.23 2.35 7.75
CA LYS A 181 11.48 1.75 8.87
C LYS A 181 12.31 1.31 10.08
N GLU A 182 13.55 0.87 9.88
CA GLU A 182 14.31 0.16 10.93
C GLU A 182 14.83 1.11 12.02
N PHE A 183 15.18 2.34 11.65
CA PHE A 183 15.76 3.34 12.56
C PHE A 183 15.13 4.73 12.44
N GLU A 184 13.98 4.83 11.75
CA GLU A 184 13.32 6.12 11.46
C GLU A 184 14.29 7.12 10.80
N GLU A 185 15.17 6.58 9.97
CA GLU A 185 16.22 7.33 9.29
C GLU A 185 15.64 8.15 8.15
N ILE A 186 15.96 9.43 8.14
CA ILE A 186 15.47 10.37 7.14
C ILE A 186 16.56 10.54 6.08
N TYR A 187 16.28 10.04 4.89
CA TYR A 187 17.14 10.15 3.73
C TYR A 187 16.78 11.40 2.93
N ARG A 188 17.82 12.12 2.49
CA ARG A 188 17.68 13.33 1.67
C ARG A 188 18.42 13.12 0.33
N PRO A 189 17.89 13.64 -0.79
CA PRO A 189 18.57 13.60 -2.07
C PRO A 189 19.96 14.23 -1.98
N GLY A 190 20.96 13.61 -2.61
CA GLY A 190 22.34 14.10 -2.61
C GLY A 190 23.11 13.99 -1.28
N SER A 191 22.48 13.50 -0.20
CA SER A 191 23.14 13.30 1.10
C SER A 191 23.54 11.83 1.30
N ALA A 192 24.81 11.58 1.64
CA ALA A 192 25.30 10.24 1.92
C ALA A 192 24.81 9.70 3.26
N GLU A 193 24.68 10.54 4.28
CA GLU A 193 24.25 10.13 5.62
C GLU A 193 22.79 10.46 5.90
N PRO A 194 22.02 9.53 6.50
CA PRO A 194 20.67 9.82 6.94
C PRO A 194 20.66 10.74 8.17
N LEU A 195 19.62 11.55 8.29
CA LEU A 195 19.34 12.27 9.54
C LEU A 195 18.66 11.32 10.53
N ARG A 196 19.08 11.39 11.79
CA ARG A 196 18.46 10.69 12.92
C ARG A 196 18.01 11.73 13.93
N TRP A 197 16.71 11.84 14.14
CA TRP A 197 16.13 12.75 15.13
C TRP A 197 15.65 11.99 16.37
N PRO A 198 15.62 12.63 17.55
CA PRO A 198 15.00 12.04 18.72
C PRO A 198 13.53 11.67 18.48
N HIS A 199 13.09 10.51 18.99
CA HIS A 199 11.70 10.06 18.88
C HIS A 199 10.69 10.98 19.62
N THR A 200 11.18 11.89 20.44
CA THR A 200 10.38 12.88 21.16
C THR A 200 9.98 14.07 20.28
N THR A 201 10.72 14.33 19.19
CA THR A 201 10.51 15.44 18.24
C THR A 201 9.15 15.35 17.56
N GLY A 202 8.42 16.48 17.51
CA GLY A 202 7.10 16.59 16.89
C GLY A 202 7.16 16.36 15.37
N ALA A 203 8.19 16.89 14.72
CA ALA A 203 8.46 16.66 13.29
C ALA A 203 8.59 15.17 12.94
N LEU A 204 9.33 14.38 13.73
CA LEU A 204 9.48 12.95 13.49
C LEU A 204 8.15 12.21 13.69
N LYS A 205 7.39 12.56 14.73
CA LYS A 205 6.05 12.01 14.97
C LYS A 205 5.08 12.35 13.84
N LEU A 206 5.22 13.51 13.20
CA LEU A 206 4.45 13.86 12.01
C LEU A 206 4.81 12.94 10.84
N LEU A 207 6.10 12.76 10.53
CA LEU A 207 6.53 11.85 9.46
C LEU A 207 6.09 10.40 9.70
N GLN A 208 6.20 9.91 10.94
CA GLN A 208 5.69 8.61 11.35
C GLN A 208 4.19 8.46 11.12
N ARG A 209 3.38 9.48 11.47
CA ARG A 209 1.93 9.46 11.21
C ARG A 209 1.61 9.38 9.72
N ILE A 210 2.34 10.10 8.88
CA ILE A 210 2.15 10.06 7.43
C ILE A 210 2.47 8.65 6.91
N ARG A 211 3.61 8.09 7.32
CA ARG A 211 4.02 6.72 6.98
C ARG A 211 2.99 5.68 7.43
N ASP A 212 2.60 5.73 8.71
CA ASP A 212 1.66 4.76 9.28
C ASP A 212 0.29 4.83 8.57
N GLU A 213 -0.14 6.02 8.15
CA GLU A 213 -1.34 6.18 7.34
C GLU A 213 -1.16 5.65 5.90
N SER A 214 -0.02 5.87 5.26
CA SER A 214 0.33 5.26 3.96
C SER A 214 0.27 3.73 4.04
N HIS A 215 0.99 3.15 4.99
CA HIS A 215 0.97 1.71 5.27
C HIS A 215 -0.45 1.20 5.55
N ARG A 216 -1.26 1.92 6.35
CA ARG A 216 -2.64 1.53 6.65
C ARG A 216 -3.49 1.49 5.38
N VAL A 217 -3.37 2.49 4.50
CA VAL A 217 -4.09 2.56 3.24
C VAL A 217 -3.64 1.44 2.29
N ALA A 218 -2.35 1.19 2.20
CA ALA A 218 -1.78 0.12 1.38
C ALA A 218 -2.24 -1.25 1.84
N ASN A 219 -2.10 -1.56 3.14
CA ASN A 219 -2.52 -2.83 3.73
C ASN A 219 -4.02 -3.09 3.53
N THR A 220 -4.85 -2.06 3.74
CA THR A 220 -6.30 -2.16 3.52
C THR A 220 -6.60 -2.51 2.07
N TYR A 221 -5.92 -1.86 1.12
CA TYR A 221 -6.15 -2.11 -0.29
C TYR A 221 -5.63 -3.48 -0.75
N ASN A 222 -4.47 -3.90 -0.26
CA ASN A 222 -3.93 -5.23 -0.54
C ASN A 222 -4.84 -6.34 -0.01
N ALA A 223 -5.40 -6.15 1.19
CA ALA A 223 -6.41 -7.06 1.72
C ALA A 223 -7.64 -7.12 0.81
N GLN A 224 -8.15 -5.97 0.34
CA GLN A 224 -9.27 -5.91 -0.61
C GLN A 224 -8.95 -6.63 -1.93
N LEU A 225 -7.75 -6.43 -2.49
CA LEU A 225 -7.34 -7.10 -3.73
C LEU A 225 -7.16 -8.60 -3.56
N ARG A 226 -6.58 -9.06 -2.44
CA ARG A 226 -6.48 -10.49 -2.12
C ARG A 226 -7.85 -11.14 -2.01
N LEU A 227 -8.77 -10.51 -1.29
CA LEU A 227 -10.14 -10.99 -1.18
C LEU A 227 -10.84 -11.08 -2.54
N ARG A 228 -10.64 -10.09 -3.42
CA ARG A 228 -11.17 -10.15 -4.79
C ARG A 228 -10.57 -11.31 -5.58
N LYS A 229 -9.26 -11.50 -5.55
CA LYS A 229 -8.57 -12.58 -6.28
C LYS A 229 -9.04 -13.97 -5.82
N ILE A 230 -9.14 -14.18 -4.50
CA ILE A 230 -9.69 -15.42 -3.92
C ILE A 230 -11.15 -15.59 -4.37
N SER A 231 -11.95 -14.53 -4.31
CA SER A 231 -13.34 -14.64 -4.71
C SER A 231 -13.47 -14.95 -6.21
N GLU A 232 -12.63 -14.36 -7.06
CA GLU A 232 -12.56 -14.65 -8.49
C GLU A 232 -12.08 -16.06 -8.80
N SER A 233 -11.21 -16.67 -7.98
CA SER A 233 -10.81 -18.07 -8.16
C SER A 233 -11.90 -19.06 -7.78
N ILE A 234 -12.79 -18.70 -6.83
CA ILE A 234 -13.99 -19.53 -6.53
C ILE A 234 -14.82 -19.75 -7.79
N LEU A 235 -14.89 -18.74 -8.68
CA LEU A 235 -15.58 -18.91 -9.95
C LEU A 235 -14.94 -19.98 -10.81
N ASP A 236 -13.61 -20.18 -10.79
CA ASP A 236 -12.94 -21.19 -11.63
C ASP A 236 -13.30 -22.63 -11.25
N GLU A 237 -13.77 -22.84 -10.02
CA GLU A 237 -14.18 -24.15 -9.53
C GLU A 237 -15.61 -24.53 -9.95
N PHE A 238 -16.39 -23.60 -10.52
CA PHE A 238 -17.75 -23.89 -10.96
C PHE A 238 -17.74 -24.66 -12.31
N PRO A 239 -18.40 -25.82 -12.42
CA PRO A 239 -18.41 -26.60 -13.65
C PRO A 239 -18.97 -25.81 -14.85
N GLY A 240 -18.20 -25.75 -15.95
CA GLY A 240 -18.64 -25.13 -17.20
C GLY A 240 -18.41 -23.61 -17.31
N ILE A 241 -17.66 -23.01 -16.39
CA ILE A 241 -17.24 -21.61 -16.46
C ILE A 241 -15.86 -21.49 -17.15
N GLY A 242 -15.87 -21.21 -18.44
CA GLY A 242 -14.64 -20.83 -19.14
C GLY A 242 -14.24 -19.38 -18.83
N GLU A 243 -12.99 -19.00 -19.14
CA GLU A 243 -12.47 -17.64 -18.96
C GLU A 243 -13.39 -16.57 -19.58
N ARG A 244 -13.97 -16.86 -20.75
CA ARG A 244 -14.88 -15.95 -21.47
C ARG A 244 -16.16 -15.66 -20.68
N ARG A 245 -16.71 -16.68 -20.01
CA ARG A 245 -17.94 -16.58 -19.19
C ARG A 245 -17.64 -15.90 -17.84
N LYS A 246 -16.51 -16.24 -17.22
CA LYS A 246 -16.01 -15.56 -16.02
C LYS A 246 -15.81 -14.06 -16.27
N ALA A 247 -15.14 -13.70 -17.36
CA ALA A 247 -14.94 -12.31 -17.73
C ALA A 247 -16.26 -11.57 -17.98
N ALA A 248 -17.26 -12.22 -18.58
CA ALA A 248 -18.59 -11.63 -18.78
C ALA A 248 -19.32 -11.34 -17.46
N LEU A 249 -19.27 -12.27 -16.50
CA LEU A 249 -19.82 -12.08 -15.15
C LEU A 249 -19.11 -10.95 -14.40
N LEU A 250 -17.77 -10.97 -14.38
CA LEU A 250 -16.97 -9.95 -13.70
C LEU A 250 -17.13 -8.57 -14.34
N LYS A 251 -17.30 -8.50 -15.66
CA LYS A 251 -17.58 -7.24 -16.36
C LYS A 251 -18.94 -6.64 -15.99
N LYS A 252 -19.97 -7.47 -15.82
CA LYS A 252 -21.33 -7.00 -15.46
C LYS A 252 -21.46 -6.67 -13.98
N PHE A 253 -20.96 -7.52 -13.10
CA PHE A 253 -21.16 -7.40 -11.64
C PHE A 253 -19.98 -6.77 -10.90
N GLY A 254 -18.79 -6.76 -11.50
CA GLY A 254 -17.57 -6.14 -10.96
C GLY A 254 -16.84 -6.98 -9.90
N SER A 255 -17.57 -7.71 -9.05
CA SER A 255 -16.96 -8.64 -8.08
C SER A 255 -17.89 -9.81 -7.77
N VAL A 256 -17.31 -10.92 -7.31
CA VAL A 256 -18.07 -12.10 -6.89
C VAL A 256 -18.96 -11.82 -5.68
N GLN A 257 -18.58 -10.88 -4.82
CA GLN A 257 -19.42 -10.44 -3.70
C GLN A 257 -20.69 -9.73 -4.18
N ARG A 258 -20.63 -8.93 -5.26
CA ARG A 258 -21.81 -8.35 -5.88
C ARG A 258 -22.62 -9.37 -6.66
N LEU A 259 -21.95 -10.32 -7.32
CA LEU A 259 -22.60 -11.45 -7.99
C LEU A 259 -23.40 -12.30 -6.98
N ARG A 260 -22.90 -12.48 -5.75
CA ARG A 260 -23.64 -13.14 -4.66
C ARG A 260 -24.92 -12.39 -4.29
N MET A 261 -24.96 -11.06 -4.34
CA MET A 261 -26.16 -10.28 -4.05
C MET A 261 -27.13 -10.17 -5.24
N ALA A 262 -26.69 -10.52 -6.45
CA ALA A 262 -27.51 -10.44 -7.65
C ALA A 262 -28.62 -11.51 -7.65
N THR A 263 -29.74 -11.19 -8.31
CA THR A 263 -30.84 -12.15 -8.49
C THR A 263 -30.54 -13.11 -9.64
N VAL A 264 -31.25 -14.25 -9.68
CA VAL A 264 -31.08 -15.26 -10.73
C VAL A 264 -31.34 -14.67 -12.12
N GLU A 265 -32.32 -13.76 -12.24
CA GLU A 265 -32.67 -13.09 -13.50
C GLU A 265 -31.54 -12.17 -13.98
N GLN A 266 -30.89 -11.46 -13.05
CA GLN A 266 -29.78 -10.58 -13.39
C GLN A 266 -28.57 -11.38 -13.92
N ILE A 267 -28.32 -12.55 -13.32
CA ILE A 267 -27.28 -13.50 -13.73
C ILE A 267 -27.64 -14.12 -15.09
N ALA A 268 -28.90 -14.53 -15.29
CA ALA A 268 -29.39 -15.09 -16.54
C ALA A 268 -29.35 -14.10 -17.72
N ALA A 269 -29.40 -12.80 -17.43
CA ALA A 269 -29.21 -11.75 -18.42
C ALA A 269 -27.73 -11.56 -18.85
N VAL A 270 -26.80 -12.45 -18.48
CA VAL A 270 -25.42 -12.47 -18.98
C VAL A 270 -25.31 -13.45 -20.15
N PRO A 271 -24.68 -13.07 -21.28
CA PRO A 271 -24.50 -13.98 -22.41
C PRO A 271 -23.80 -15.28 -21.99
N GLY A 272 -24.44 -16.42 -22.26
CA GLY A 272 -23.92 -17.74 -21.92
C GLY A 272 -24.34 -18.29 -20.55
N PHE A 273 -25.14 -17.55 -19.77
CA PHE A 273 -25.79 -18.03 -18.56
C PHE A 273 -27.30 -18.11 -18.80
N GLY A 274 -27.80 -19.28 -19.22
CA GLY A 274 -29.24 -19.54 -19.25
C GLY A 274 -29.81 -19.73 -17.83
N GLY A 275 -31.14 -19.75 -17.68
CA GLY A 275 -31.81 -19.86 -16.38
C GLY A 275 -31.28 -20.98 -15.48
N LYS A 276 -31.17 -22.21 -16.00
CA LYS A 276 -30.64 -23.37 -15.24
C LYS A 276 -29.19 -23.17 -14.77
N MET A 277 -28.36 -22.50 -15.57
CA MET A 277 -26.96 -22.26 -15.23
C MET A 277 -26.81 -21.10 -14.24
N ALA A 278 -27.69 -20.10 -14.32
CA ALA A 278 -27.77 -19.00 -13.37
C ALA A 278 -28.21 -19.49 -11.98
N GLU A 279 -29.20 -20.38 -11.91
CA GLU A 279 -29.64 -21.04 -10.68
C GLU A 279 -28.52 -21.88 -10.06
N ALA A 280 -27.85 -22.72 -10.86
CA ALA A 280 -26.74 -23.54 -10.40
C ALA A 280 -25.57 -22.70 -9.87
N LEU A 281 -25.25 -21.59 -10.54
CA LEU A 281 -24.21 -20.66 -10.09
C LEU A 281 -24.60 -19.97 -8.78
N LYS A 282 -25.86 -19.56 -8.64
CA LYS A 282 -26.37 -18.93 -7.41
C LYS A 282 -26.28 -19.89 -6.23
N ALA A 283 -26.76 -21.12 -6.40
CA ALA A 283 -26.69 -22.17 -5.39
C ALA A 283 -25.22 -22.49 -5.00
N PHE A 284 -24.33 -22.58 -5.99
CA PHE A 284 -22.89 -22.81 -5.74
C PHE A 284 -22.26 -21.68 -4.91
N LEU A 285 -22.60 -20.43 -5.20
CA LEU A 285 -22.07 -19.27 -4.48
C LEU A 285 -22.62 -19.14 -3.06
N GLU A 286 -23.88 -19.55 -2.82
CA GLU A 286 -24.51 -19.59 -1.49
C GLU A 286 -23.93 -20.71 -0.62
N ALA A 287 -23.75 -21.91 -1.18
CA ALA A 287 -23.17 -23.05 -0.45
C ALA A 287 -21.79 -22.73 0.14
N ARG A 288 -20.95 -21.98 -0.60
CA ARG A 288 -19.61 -21.54 -0.17
C ARG A 288 -19.55 -20.26 0.66
N SER A 289 -20.70 -19.74 1.10
CA SER A 289 -20.77 -18.56 1.96
C SER A 289 -21.01 -18.88 3.44
N SER A 290 -21.29 -20.14 3.74
CA SER A 290 -21.68 -20.64 5.07
C SER A 290 -20.51 -21.14 5.93
N ASP A 291 -19.28 -21.06 5.41
CA ASP A 291 -18.02 -21.46 6.08
C ASP A 291 -17.16 -20.22 6.43
#